data_AF-A0A829H4P6-F1
#
_entry.id   AF-A0A829H4P6-F1
#
_cell.length_a   1.000
_cell.length_b   1.000
_cell.length_c   1.000
_cell.angle_alpha   90.00
_cell.angle_beta   90.00
_cell.angle_gamma   90.00
#
_symmetry.space_group_name_H-M   'P 1'
#
loop_
_entity.id
_entity.type
_entity.pdbx_description
1 polymer ?
#
loop_
_entity_poly.entity_id
_entity_poly.type
_entity_poly.pdbx_seq_one_letter_code
_entity_poly.pdbx_strand_id
1 'polypeptide(L)'
;MFDFFQGTMTYEARNFTIEDLQLPDGYEYEPEGVEKLHVKEKGKQIMIIAKRGADDERLNWVQYFGSNGRLVRMVWYDTRGFAALEQFFSFGTKLVSEQILAPSGMAVYQRYRMTSPQGEEETTLQRLLNYHGHDYEFADFEALTSFFLDQINLSTHTANTIIVDRTFELAYAVQSMDTAIYKVMHLHNNHLNDDDDILTSDLNFNYQYMIGNRKRWNGIIALTPWQRDEFVARYGATDPTVYEIPGAVTDQKILEKPHVPWQDRKKNSVIMVARLAPEKQQDVLIRAWQQVQKAFPDATLNFWGYSNGDTGQQLKELVKDLRT
;
A
#
# COMPACT_ATOMS: atom_id res chain seq x y z
N MET A 1 -10.01 -4.11 4.14
CA MET A 1 -11.38 -3.73 3.74
C MET A 1 -12.01 -4.77 2.85
N PHE A 2 -11.50 -5.00 1.63
CA PHE A 2 -12.19 -5.88 0.69
C PHE A 2 -12.28 -7.34 1.16
N ASP A 3 -11.24 -7.89 1.80
CA ASP A 3 -11.35 -9.23 2.40
C ASP A 3 -12.47 -9.36 3.44
N PHE A 4 -12.75 -8.29 4.19
CA PHE A 4 -13.83 -8.28 5.17
C PHE A 4 -15.19 -8.36 4.46
N PHE A 5 -15.41 -7.55 3.42
CA PHE A 5 -16.66 -7.56 2.67
C PHE A 5 -16.82 -8.78 1.74
N GLN A 6 -15.73 -9.35 1.25
CA GLN A 6 -15.72 -10.60 0.48
C GLN A 6 -15.94 -11.83 1.36
N GLY A 7 -15.81 -11.70 2.69
CA GLY A 7 -15.88 -12.81 3.64
C GLY A 7 -14.67 -13.75 3.56
N THR A 8 -13.49 -13.21 3.20
CA THR A 8 -12.28 -14.00 2.89
C THR A 8 -11.18 -13.93 3.93
N MET A 9 -11.46 -13.35 5.10
CA MET A 9 -10.50 -13.23 6.21
C MET A 9 -9.93 -14.58 6.67
N THR A 10 -10.68 -15.67 6.52
CA THR A 10 -10.27 -17.05 6.85
C THR A 10 -10.43 -18.00 5.67
N TYR A 11 -10.37 -17.47 4.44
CA TYR A 11 -10.54 -18.29 3.25
C TYR A 11 -9.31 -19.18 3.02
N GLU A 12 -9.54 -20.49 2.96
CA GLU A 12 -8.51 -21.48 2.65
C GLU A 12 -8.15 -21.43 1.17
N ALA A 13 -6.86 -21.29 0.89
CA ALA A 13 -6.36 -21.20 -0.47
C ALA A 13 -6.53 -22.53 -1.23
N ARG A 14 -6.83 -22.44 -2.52
CA ARG A 14 -6.82 -23.57 -3.45
C ARG A 14 -6.02 -23.25 -4.71
N ASN A 15 -5.50 -24.31 -5.34
CA ASN A 15 -4.88 -24.19 -6.65
C ASN A 15 -5.97 -24.13 -7.71
N PHE A 16 -6.31 -22.92 -8.14
CA PHE A 16 -7.25 -22.69 -9.24
C PHE A 16 -6.47 -22.37 -10.52
N THR A 17 -6.65 -23.21 -11.53
CA THR A 17 -5.84 -23.26 -12.76
C THR A 17 -6.72 -23.13 -14.01
N ILE A 18 -6.13 -23.25 -15.19
CA ILE A 18 -6.87 -23.24 -16.46
C ILE A 18 -7.86 -24.41 -16.55
N GLU A 19 -7.53 -25.56 -15.95
CA GLU A 19 -8.39 -26.77 -15.98
C GLU A 19 -9.70 -26.58 -15.21
N ASP A 20 -9.71 -25.65 -14.25
CA ASP A 20 -10.91 -25.31 -13.47
C ASP A 20 -11.86 -24.36 -14.22
N LEU A 21 -11.43 -23.81 -15.37
CA LEU A 21 -12.28 -22.99 -16.23
C LEU A 21 -13.19 -23.89 -17.06
N GLN A 22 -14.49 -23.58 -17.06
CA GLN A 22 -15.45 -24.20 -17.98
C GLN A 22 -15.28 -23.59 -19.38
N LEU A 23 -14.34 -24.14 -20.15
CA LEU A 23 -14.09 -23.73 -21.53
C LEU A 23 -15.00 -24.52 -22.49
N PRO A 24 -15.70 -23.88 -23.44
CA PRO A 24 -16.56 -24.56 -24.39
C PRO A 24 -15.81 -25.53 -25.30
N ASP A 25 -16.49 -26.63 -25.66
CA ASP A 25 -16.01 -27.57 -26.67
C ASP A 25 -15.95 -26.90 -28.06
N GLY A 26 -14.94 -27.25 -28.86
CA GLY A 26 -14.80 -26.79 -30.25
C GLY A 26 -14.05 -25.47 -30.44
N TYR A 27 -13.44 -24.93 -29.39
CA TYR A 27 -12.54 -23.77 -29.48
C TYR A 27 -11.11 -24.15 -29.86
N GLU A 28 -10.41 -23.19 -30.45
CA GLU A 28 -9.00 -23.27 -30.83
C GLU A 28 -8.14 -22.70 -29.71
N TYR A 29 -7.06 -23.40 -29.36
CA TYR A 29 -6.15 -23.05 -28.27
C TYR A 29 -4.74 -22.79 -28.81
N GLU A 30 -4.18 -21.61 -28.57
CA GLU A 30 -2.87 -21.19 -29.06
C GLU A 30 -2.02 -20.65 -27.89
N PRO A 31 -0.96 -21.35 -27.47
CA PRO A 31 -0.06 -20.86 -26.42
C PRO A 31 0.74 -19.62 -26.86
N GLU A 32 0.84 -18.61 -26.01
CA GLU A 32 1.78 -17.49 -26.14
C GLU A 32 2.86 -17.66 -25.06
N GLY A 33 3.96 -18.33 -25.42
CA GLY A 33 4.99 -18.73 -24.45
C GLY A 33 4.49 -19.80 -23.48
N VAL A 34 4.94 -19.74 -22.23
CA VAL A 34 4.58 -20.71 -21.17
C VAL A 34 3.48 -20.21 -20.22
N GLU A 35 3.22 -18.90 -20.23
CA GLU A 35 2.38 -18.24 -19.22
C GLU A 35 0.98 -17.90 -19.72
N LYS A 36 0.77 -17.86 -21.04
CA LYS A 36 -0.49 -17.40 -21.62
C LYS A 36 -1.06 -18.39 -22.63
N LEU A 37 -2.38 -18.44 -22.69
CA LEU A 37 -3.15 -19.23 -23.63
C LEU A 37 -4.19 -18.36 -24.31
N HIS A 38 -4.13 -18.28 -25.64
CA HIS A 38 -5.18 -17.68 -26.47
C HIS A 38 -6.26 -18.71 -26.73
N VAL A 39 -7.52 -18.30 -26.56
CA VAL A 39 -8.69 -19.08 -26.92
C VAL A 39 -9.42 -18.35 -28.05
N LYS A 40 -9.67 -19.07 -29.15
CA LYS A 40 -10.31 -18.55 -30.36
C LYS A 40 -11.52 -19.38 -30.75
N GLU A 41 -12.52 -18.73 -31.32
CA GLU A 41 -13.67 -19.37 -31.95
C GLU A 41 -13.72 -18.96 -33.43
N LYS A 42 -13.59 -19.94 -34.35
CA LYS A 42 -13.59 -19.72 -35.81
C LYS A 42 -12.57 -18.64 -36.21
N GLY A 43 -11.36 -18.75 -35.69
CA GLY A 43 -10.27 -17.78 -35.89
C GLY A 43 -10.40 -16.42 -35.19
N LYS A 44 -11.49 -16.15 -34.44
CA LYS A 44 -11.66 -14.89 -33.69
C LYS A 44 -11.22 -15.06 -32.24
N GLN A 45 -10.43 -14.12 -31.72
CA GLN A 45 -10.04 -14.09 -30.31
C GLN A 45 -11.26 -13.85 -29.43
N ILE A 46 -11.45 -14.72 -28.43
CA ILE A 46 -12.53 -14.58 -27.43
C ILE A 46 -11.99 -14.49 -26.01
N MET A 47 -10.85 -15.13 -25.69
CA MET A 47 -10.24 -15.06 -24.36
C MET A 47 -8.71 -15.10 -24.42
N ILE A 48 -8.03 -14.39 -23.53
CA ILE A 48 -6.62 -14.65 -23.21
C ILE A 48 -6.55 -15.02 -21.74
N ILE A 49 -5.97 -16.17 -21.43
CA ILE A 49 -5.84 -16.71 -20.08
C ILE A 49 -4.37 -16.62 -19.68
N ALA A 50 -4.06 -16.04 -18.52
CA ALA A 50 -2.71 -15.91 -18.01
C ALA A 50 -2.52 -16.61 -16.66
N LYS A 51 -1.41 -17.34 -16.56
CA LYS A 51 -0.88 -17.93 -15.32
C LYS A 51 -0.12 -16.89 -14.51
N ARG A 52 0.24 -17.24 -13.27
CA ARG A 52 1.05 -16.37 -12.39
C ARG A 52 2.52 -16.32 -12.77
N GLY A 53 3.03 -17.40 -13.36
CA GLY A 53 4.37 -17.45 -13.91
C GLY A 53 4.66 -18.80 -14.55
N ALA A 54 5.85 -18.94 -15.14
CA ALA A 54 6.29 -20.17 -15.78
C ALA A 54 6.20 -21.43 -14.88
N ASP A 55 6.47 -21.29 -13.59
CA ASP A 55 6.45 -22.39 -12.60
C ASP A 55 5.23 -22.33 -11.65
N ASP A 56 4.26 -21.43 -11.92
CA ASP A 56 3.04 -21.26 -11.12
C ASP A 56 1.81 -21.28 -12.02
N GLU A 57 1.23 -22.48 -12.14
CA GLU A 57 0.07 -22.81 -12.97
C GLU A 57 -1.24 -22.15 -12.50
N ARG A 58 -1.26 -21.51 -11.32
CA ARG A 58 -2.45 -20.82 -10.84
C ARG A 58 -2.80 -19.66 -11.76
N LEU A 59 -4.10 -19.41 -11.91
CA LEU A 59 -4.57 -18.27 -12.69
C LEU A 59 -4.14 -16.94 -12.07
N ASN A 60 -3.76 -16.02 -12.95
CA ASN A 60 -3.52 -14.62 -12.62
C ASN A 60 -4.70 -13.78 -13.10
N TRP A 61 -5.02 -13.85 -14.39
CA TRP A 61 -6.14 -13.13 -14.97
C TRP A 61 -6.65 -13.79 -16.25
N VAL A 62 -7.87 -13.41 -16.63
CA VAL A 62 -8.52 -13.80 -17.89
C VAL A 62 -9.10 -12.56 -18.54
N GLN A 63 -8.74 -12.30 -19.79
CA GLN A 63 -9.33 -11.28 -20.63
C GLN A 63 -10.40 -11.89 -21.53
N TYR A 64 -11.49 -11.16 -21.75
CA TYR A 64 -12.60 -11.53 -22.63
C TYR A 64 -12.80 -10.48 -23.71
N PHE A 65 -12.97 -10.94 -24.94
CA PHE A 65 -13.10 -10.10 -26.12
C PHE A 65 -14.51 -10.19 -26.70
N GLY A 66 -15.07 -9.03 -27.05
CA GLY A 66 -16.37 -8.95 -27.72
C GLY A 66 -16.30 -9.42 -29.18
N SER A 67 -17.46 -9.55 -29.82
CA SER A 67 -17.56 -10.01 -31.22
C SER A 67 -16.82 -9.13 -32.26
N ASN A 68 -16.48 -7.90 -31.86
CA ASN A 68 -15.68 -6.94 -32.63
C ASN A 68 -14.16 -7.03 -32.35
N GLY A 69 -13.72 -8.02 -31.56
CA GLY A 69 -12.32 -8.24 -31.19
C GLY A 69 -11.76 -7.30 -30.12
N ARG A 70 -12.60 -6.48 -29.47
CA ARG A 70 -12.17 -5.55 -28.42
C ARG A 70 -12.27 -6.18 -27.04
N LEU A 71 -11.34 -5.85 -26.15
CA LEU A 71 -11.44 -6.20 -24.73
C LEU A 71 -12.71 -5.58 -24.14
N VAL A 72 -13.58 -6.42 -23.57
CA VAL A 72 -14.83 -5.99 -22.93
C VAL A 72 -14.85 -6.28 -21.43
N ARG A 73 -14.11 -7.30 -20.99
CA ARG A 73 -14.06 -7.71 -19.58
C ARG A 73 -12.70 -8.31 -19.25
N MET A 74 -12.21 -8.05 -18.05
CA MET A 74 -11.04 -8.69 -17.46
C MET A 74 -11.39 -9.21 -16.07
N VAL A 75 -10.99 -10.42 -15.76
CA VAL A 75 -11.19 -11.05 -14.45
C VAL A 75 -9.81 -11.32 -13.86
N TRP A 76 -9.57 -10.82 -12.66
CA TRP A 76 -8.36 -11.06 -11.89
C TRP A 76 -8.64 -12.09 -10.80
N TYR A 77 -7.71 -13.01 -10.64
CA TYR A 77 -7.80 -14.08 -9.65
C TYR A 77 -6.93 -13.74 -8.43
N ASP A 78 -7.49 -13.94 -7.25
CA ASP A 78 -6.74 -13.86 -6.00
C ASP A 78 -5.67 -14.95 -5.95
N THR A 79 -4.56 -14.70 -5.25
CA THR A 79 -3.52 -15.71 -4.98
C THR A 79 -4.05 -16.97 -4.29
N ARG A 80 -5.20 -16.87 -3.61
CA ARG A 80 -5.89 -17.96 -2.92
C ARG A 80 -6.81 -18.78 -3.84
N GLY A 81 -6.94 -18.44 -5.13
CA GLY A 81 -7.61 -19.32 -6.11
C GLY A 81 -9.11 -19.08 -6.32
N PHE A 82 -9.54 -17.83 -6.34
CA PHE A 82 -10.90 -17.45 -6.75
C PHE A 82 -10.87 -16.15 -7.56
N ALA A 83 -11.88 -15.94 -8.43
CA ALA A 83 -12.03 -14.68 -9.14
C ALA A 83 -12.39 -13.57 -8.13
N ALA A 84 -11.58 -12.51 -8.06
CA ALA A 84 -11.68 -11.50 -7.01
C ALA A 84 -12.06 -10.12 -7.53
N LEU A 85 -11.68 -9.79 -8.76
CA LEU A 85 -11.97 -8.49 -9.37
C LEU A 85 -12.36 -8.68 -10.83
N GLU A 86 -13.51 -8.14 -11.21
CA GLU A 86 -13.90 -7.96 -12.60
C GLU A 86 -13.80 -6.51 -13.00
N GLN A 87 -13.35 -6.28 -14.22
CA GLN A 87 -13.21 -4.96 -14.82
C GLN A 87 -13.92 -4.97 -16.16
N PHE A 88 -14.72 -3.95 -16.44
CA PHE A 88 -15.48 -3.81 -17.67
C PHE A 88 -15.00 -2.60 -18.46
N PHE A 89 -14.86 -2.79 -19.76
CA PHE A 89 -14.25 -1.81 -20.65
C PHE A 89 -15.22 -1.34 -21.72
N SER A 90 -15.17 -0.04 -22.01
CA SER A 90 -15.84 0.58 -23.14
C SER A 90 -14.87 0.84 -24.29
N PHE A 91 -15.28 1.66 -25.24
CA PHE A 91 -14.50 2.02 -26.42
C PHE A 91 -13.11 2.55 -26.05
N GLY A 92 -12.11 2.15 -26.83
CA GLY A 92 -10.71 2.55 -26.58
C GLY A 92 -10.12 1.94 -25.30
N THR A 93 -10.63 0.78 -24.85
CA THR A 93 -10.17 0.08 -23.64
C THR A 93 -10.28 0.94 -22.37
N LYS A 94 -11.25 1.85 -22.33
CA LYS A 94 -11.54 2.68 -21.15
C LYS A 94 -12.28 1.86 -20.09
N LEU A 95 -11.73 1.80 -18.89
CA LEU A 95 -12.35 1.15 -17.73
C LEU A 95 -13.59 1.93 -17.28
N VAL A 96 -14.77 1.32 -17.31
CA VAL A 96 -16.04 1.98 -16.93
C VAL A 96 -16.62 1.48 -15.62
N SER A 97 -16.35 0.23 -15.28
CA SER A 97 -16.76 -0.30 -13.98
C SER A 97 -15.87 -1.44 -13.52
N GLU A 98 -15.85 -1.61 -12.22
CA GLU A 98 -15.12 -2.65 -11.52
C GLU A 98 -16.03 -3.29 -10.50
N GLN A 99 -15.89 -4.59 -10.29
CA GLN A 99 -16.65 -5.32 -9.29
C GLN A 99 -15.72 -6.24 -8.51
N ILE A 100 -15.81 -6.19 -7.19
CA ILE A 100 -15.08 -7.10 -6.32
C ILE A 100 -16.03 -8.24 -5.98
N LEU A 101 -15.55 -9.47 -6.12
CA LEU A 101 -16.33 -10.69 -5.99
C LEU A 101 -16.00 -11.42 -4.68
N ALA A 102 -17.01 -11.98 -4.02
CA ALA A 102 -16.79 -13.04 -3.04
C ALA A 102 -16.34 -14.34 -3.75
N PRO A 103 -15.75 -15.31 -3.02
CA PRO A 103 -15.39 -16.61 -3.61
C PRO A 103 -16.55 -17.39 -4.24
N SER A 104 -17.80 -17.04 -3.89
CA SER A 104 -19.02 -17.57 -4.52
C SER A 104 -19.23 -17.07 -5.97
N GLY A 105 -18.47 -16.07 -6.41
CA GLY A 105 -18.64 -15.38 -7.68
C GLY A 105 -19.66 -14.23 -7.64
N MET A 106 -20.31 -14.01 -6.50
CA MET A 106 -21.23 -12.88 -6.33
C MET A 106 -20.45 -11.57 -6.12
N ALA A 107 -20.86 -10.51 -6.79
CA ALA A 107 -20.32 -9.18 -6.54
C ALA A 107 -20.72 -8.68 -5.15
N VAL A 108 -19.74 -8.22 -4.38
CA VAL A 108 -19.93 -7.61 -3.04
C VAL A 108 -19.69 -6.11 -3.07
N TYR A 109 -18.92 -5.61 -4.03
CA TYR A 109 -18.67 -4.18 -4.20
C TYR A 109 -18.58 -3.83 -5.68
N GLN A 110 -19.05 -2.63 -6.04
CA GLN A 110 -18.98 -2.09 -7.38
C GLN A 110 -18.45 -0.66 -7.36
N ARG A 111 -17.60 -0.34 -8.34
CA ARG A 111 -17.10 1.02 -8.60
C ARG A 111 -17.41 1.39 -10.03
N TYR A 112 -18.04 2.54 -10.23
CA TYR A 112 -18.33 3.09 -11.55
C TYR A 112 -17.46 4.30 -11.82
N ARG A 113 -17.00 4.41 -13.07
CA ARG A 113 -16.13 5.49 -13.54
C ARG A 113 -16.71 6.14 -14.78
N MET A 114 -16.58 7.46 -14.85
CA MET A 114 -16.93 8.22 -16.05
C MET A 114 -15.84 9.24 -16.35
N THR A 115 -15.67 9.54 -17.62
CA THR A 115 -14.83 10.65 -18.06
C THR A 115 -15.57 11.96 -17.84
N SER A 116 -14.97 12.88 -17.09
CA SER A 116 -15.47 14.25 -16.91
C SER A 116 -15.40 15.04 -18.23
N PRO A 117 -16.10 16.19 -18.35
CA PRO A 117 -16.01 17.05 -19.53
C PRO A 117 -14.57 17.51 -19.86
N GLN A 118 -13.68 17.53 -18.87
CA GLN A 118 -12.28 17.91 -18.99
C GLN A 118 -11.38 16.74 -19.46
N GLY A 119 -11.94 15.54 -19.59
CA GLY A 119 -11.22 14.35 -20.04
C GLY A 119 -10.61 13.51 -18.90
N GLU A 120 -10.87 13.86 -17.64
CA GLU A 120 -10.35 13.14 -16.46
C GLU A 120 -11.27 11.96 -16.11
N GLU A 121 -10.71 10.83 -15.69
CA GLU A 121 -11.51 9.68 -15.26
C GLU A 121 -11.84 9.79 -13.77
N GLU A 122 -13.12 9.93 -13.45
CA GLU A 122 -13.61 10.12 -12.08
C GLU A 122 -14.41 8.91 -11.61
N THR A 123 -14.32 8.59 -10.32
CA THR A 123 -15.25 7.63 -9.70
C THR A 123 -16.56 8.35 -9.43
N THR A 124 -17.65 7.89 -10.03
CA THR A 124 -18.97 8.53 -9.92
C THR A 124 -19.89 7.86 -8.92
N LEU A 125 -19.69 6.58 -8.65
CA LEU A 125 -20.50 5.81 -7.69
C LEU A 125 -19.73 4.62 -7.15
N GLN A 126 -19.87 4.39 -5.85
CA GLN A 126 -19.38 3.20 -5.17
C GLN A 126 -20.53 2.52 -4.43
N ARG A 127 -20.68 1.21 -4.61
CA ARG A 127 -21.77 0.44 -4.01
C ARG A 127 -21.21 -0.77 -3.28
N LEU A 128 -21.66 -0.99 -2.05
CA LEU A 128 -21.52 -2.27 -1.36
C LEU A 128 -22.85 -3.02 -1.51
N LEU A 129 -22.80 -4.26 -1.95
CA LEU A 129 -23.98 -5.03 -2.32
C LEU A 129 -24.31 -6.09 -1.27
N ASN A 130 -25.60 -6.21 -0.95
CA ASN A 130 -26.15 -7.27 -0.09
C ASN A 130 -25.40 -7.48 1.24
N TYR A 131 -24.82 -6.41 1.80
CA TYR A 131 -24.15 -6.47 3.08
C TYR A 131 -25.21 -6.50 4.20
N HIS A 132 -25.31 -7.63 4.89
CA HIS A 132 -26.41 -7.92 5.83
C HIS A 132 -27.82 -7.69 5.23
N GLY A 133 -28.00 -7.99 3.94
CA GLY A 133 -29.30 -7.85 3.27
C GLY A 133 -29.60 -6.45 2.73
N HIS A 134 -28.62 -5.53 2.76
CA HIS A 134 -28.77 -4.16 2.31
C HIS A 134 -27.69 -3.77 1.29
N ASP A 135 -28.08 -2.92 0.34
CA ASP A 135 -27.14 -2.21 -0.53
C ASP A 135 -26.80 -0.85 0.10
N TYR A 136 -25.53 -0.47 0.05
CA TYR A 136 -25.04 0.83 0.51
C TYR A 136 -24.35 1.56 -0.64
N GLU A 137 -24.52 2.87 -0.70
CA GLU A 137 -23.89 3.71 -1.71
C GLU A 137 -23.06 4.80 -1.05
N PHE A 138 -21.88 5.07 -1.61
CA PHE A 138 -20.91 6.00 -1.05
C PHE A 138 -20.52 7.03 -2.10
N ALA A 139 -20.48 8.30 -1.67
CA ALA A 139 -20.07 9.42 -2.52
C ALA A 139 -18.58 9.34 -2.88
N ASP A 140 -17.74 8.90 -1.95
CA ASP A 140 -16.29 8.81 -2.09
C ASP A 140 -15.73 7.61 -1.33
N PHE A 141 -14.42 7.38 -1.48
CA PHE A 141 -13.75 6.21 -0.90
C PHE A 141 -13.56 6.38 0.61
N GLU A 142 -13.49 7.61 1.08
CA GLU A 142 -13.40 8.00 2.49
C GLU A 142 -14.66 7.59 3.25
N ALA A 143 -15.86 7.84 2.71
CA ALA A 143 -17.13 7.43 3.28
C ALA A 143 -17.26 5.90 3.37
N LEU A 144 -16.86 5.19 2.30
CA LEU A 144 -16.78 3.73 2.31
C LEU A 144 -15.81 3.22 3.39
N THR A 145 -14.65 3.87 3.51
CA THR A 145 -13.63 3.51 4.49
C THR A 145 -14.13 3.74 5.92
N SER A 146 -14.80 4.87 6.19
CA SER A 146 -15.42 5.16 7.49
C SER A 146 -16.45 4.08 7.85
N PHE A 147 -17.36 3.77 6.93
CA PHE A 147 -18.35 2.72 7.12
C PHE A 147 -17.70 1.37 7.41
N PHE A 148 -16.68 0.98 6.65
CA PHE A 148 -15.93 -0.25 6.88
C PHE A 148 -15.32 -0.30 8.30
N LEU A 149 -14.72 0.80 8.77
CA LEU A 149 -14.15 0.85 10.10
C LEU A 149 -15.21 0.72 11.20
N ASP A 150 -16.40 1.30 11.00
CA ASP A 150 -17.54 1.11 11.89
C ASP A 150 -17.98 -0.36 11.93
N GLN A 151 -18.04 -1.03 10.77
CA GLN A 151 -18.39 -2.44 10.68
C GLN A 151 -17.36 -3.34 11.37
N ILE A 152 -16.07 -3.05 11.22
CA ILE A 152 -15.02 -3.74 11.98
C ILE A 152 -15.24 -3.56 13.48
N ASN A 153 -15.45 -2.34 13.94
CA ASN A 153 -15.61 -2.07 15.37
C ASN A 153 -16.77 -2.90 15.96
N LEU A 154 -17.90 -2.91 15.27
CA LEU A 154 -19.09 -3.67 15.65
C LEU A 154 -18.87 -5.19 15.63
N SER A 155 -18.03 -5.70 14.72
CA SER A 155 -17.82 -7.16 14.53
C SER A 155 -17.10 -7.86 15.69
N THR A 156 -16.32 -7.12 16.48
CA THR A 156 -15.51 -7.70 17.58
C THR A 156 -16.30 -7.89 18.88
N HIS A 157 -17.44 -7.22 19.03
CA HIS A 157 -18.21 -7.13 20.27
C HIS A 157 -17.41 -6.68 21.51
N THR A 158 -16.27 -6.01 21.30
CA THR A 158 -15.41 -5.47 22.35
C THR A 158 -15.05 -4.01 22.09
N ALA A 159 -14.63 -3.29 23.14
CA ALA A 159 -14.09 -1.95 22.94
C ALA A 159 -12.76 -2.03 22.17
N ASN A 160 -12.73 -1.48 20.96
CA ASN A 160 -11.52 -1.46 20.13
C ASN A 160 -10.74 -0.15 20.29
N THR A 161 -9.49 -0.21 19.86
CA THR A 161 -8.64 0.95 19.63
C THR A 161 -8.15 0.93 18.19
N ILE A 162 -8.22 2.06 17.50
CA ILE A 162 -7.60 2.24 16.18
C ILE A 162 -6.39 3.15 16.34
N ILE A 163 -5.23 2.65 15.90
CA ILE A 163 -3.99 3.42 15.78
C ILE A 163 -3.76 3.72 14.30
N VAL A 164 -3.63 5.00 13.96
CA VAL A 164 -3.50 5.48 12.58
C VAL A 164 -2.09 5.99 12.35
N ASP A 165 -1.29 5.25 11.56
CA ASP A 165 0.07 5.66 11.18
C ASP A 165 0.06 6.68 10.03
N ARG A 166 -0.57 6.29 8.93
CA ARG A 166 -0.78 7.10 7.71
C ARG A 166 -1.91 8.10 7.91
N THR A 167 -1.77 8.96 8.92
CA THR A 167 -2.83 9.88 9.33
C THR A 167 -3.23 10.86 8.21
N PHE A 168 -2.31 11.22 7.31
CA PHE A 168 -2.62 12.01 6.11
C PHE A 168 -3.72 11.37 5.24
N GLU A 169 -3.64 10.05 5.01
CA GLU A 169 -4.54 9.32 4.12
C GLU A 169 -5.86 8.93 4.82
N LEU A 170 -5.82 8.68 6.14
CA LEU A 170 -6.92 8.01 6.85
C LEU A 170 -7.61 8.86 7.92
N ALA A 171 -7.08 10.04 8.28
CA ALA A 171 -7.63 10.85 9.36
C ALA A 171 -9.12 11.14 9.19
N TYR A 172 -9.52 11.54 7.98
CA TYR A 172 -10.90 11.92 7.72
C TYR A 172 -11.85 10.75 7.95
N ALA A 173 -11.55 9.58 7.36
CA ALA A 173 -12.36 8.38 7.51
C ALA A 173 -12.45 7.93 8.98
N VAL A 174 -11.32 7.90 9.70
CA VAL A 174 -11.29 7.48 11.12
C VAL A 174 -12.04 8.48 12.00
N GLN A 175 -11.85 9.78 11.80
CA GLN A 175 -12.55 10.80 12.59
C GLN A 175 -14.05 10.85 12.30
N SER A 176 -14.48 10.46 11.10
CA SER A 176 -15.88 10.44 10.65
C SER A 176 -16.65 9.17 11.02
N MET A 177 -16.01 8.18 11.65
CA MET A 177 -16.69 6.99 12.18
C MET A 177 -17.83 7.37 13.15
N ASP A 178 -18.97 6.70 13.01
CA ASP A 178 -20.16 6.89 13.84
C ASP A 178 -20.07 6.13 15.17
N THR A 179 -19.36 5.00 15.17
CA THR A 179 -19.24 4.16 16.36
C THR A 179 -18.21 4.70 17.33
N ALA A 180 -18.53 4.64 18.63
CA ALA A 180 -17.58 5.02 19.67
C ALA A 180 -16.39 4.05 19.67
N ILE A 181 -15.19 4.60 19.55
CA ILE A 181 -13.94 3.86 19.52
C ILE A 181 -12.80 4.74 20.01
N TYR A 182 -11.77 4.15 20.63
CA TYR A 182 -10.59 4.90 21.03
C TYR A 182 -9.68 5.15 19.82
N LYS A 183 -9.64 6.39 19.33
CA LYS A 183 -8.90 6.80 18.12
C LYS A 183 -7.55 7.39 18.50
N VAL A 184 -6.47 6.85 17.96
CA VAL A 184 -5.11 7.32 18.21
C VAL A 184 -4.43 7.67 16.89
N MET A 185 -3.99 8.92 16.73
CA MET A 185 -3.14 9.28 15.60
C MET A 185 -1.66 9.12 15.95
N HIS A 186 -0.85 8.80 14.95
CA HIS A 186 0.59 8.67 15.10
C HIS A 186 1.31 9.75 14.29
N LEU A 187 2.25 10.44 14.93
CA LEU A 187 3.11 11.44 14.30
C LEU A 187 4.32 10.77 13.63
N HIS A 188 4.09 10.19 12.45
CA HIS A 188 5.11 9.44 11.71
C HIS A 188 6.39 10.23 11.34
N ASN A 189 6.31 11.55 11.23
CA ASN A 189 7.38 12.47 10.83
C ASN A 189 7.27 13.77 11.63
N ASN A 190 8.19 14.71 11.38
CA ASN A 190 8.04 16.05 11.93
C ASN A 190 6.70 16.68 11.50
N HIS A 191 6.00 17.21 12.50
CA HIS A 191 4.70 17.83 12.36
C HIS A 191 4.79 19.32 12.03
N LEU A 192 5.98 19.91 12.17
CA LEU A 192 6.29 21.32 11.85
C LEU A 192 7.13 21.40 10.57
N ASN A 193 7.12 22.56 9.91
CA ASN A 193 8.02 22.86 8.79
C ASN A 193 9.34 23.51 9.25
N ASP A 194 9.33 24.14 10.42
CA ASP A 194 10.49 24.75 11.05
C ASP A 194 10.63 24.17 12.46
N ASP A 195 11.72 23.45 12.68
CA ASP A 195 11.99 22.69 13.90
C ASP A 195 12.51 23.61 15.03
N ASP A 196 12.99 24.81 14.69
CA ASP A 196 13.50 25.79 15.65
C ASP A 196 12.36 26.67 16.24
N ASP A 197 11.20 26.76 15.57
CA ASP A 197 10.01 27.49 16.04
C ASP A 197 8.85 26.55 16.40
N ILE A 198 8.97 25.93 17.56
CA ILE A 198 7.99 24.93 18.02
C ILE A 198 6.59 25.51 18.29
N LEU A 199 6.45 26.82 18.55
CA LEU A 199 5.20 27.42 19.02
C LEU A 199 4.38 28.01 17.88
N THR A 200 5.03 28.65 16.91
CA THR A 200 4.33 29.40 15.85
C THR A 200 4.54 28.85 14.45
N SER A 201 5.49 27.95 14.23
CA SER A 201 5.74 27.37 12.90
C SER A 201 4.49 26.73 12.29
N ASP A 202 4.37 26.86 10.97
CA ASP A 202 3.32 26.21 10.22
C ASP A 202 3.45 24.70 10.29
N LEU A 203 2.31 24.02 10.34
CA LEU A 203 2.27 22.57 10.29
C LEU A 203 2.73 22.08 8.92
N ASN A 204 3.50 21.00 8.93
CA ASN A 204 3.70 20.17 7.74
C ASN A 204 2.33 19.81 7.15
N PHE A 205 2.16 20.01 5.85
CA PHE A 205 0.86 19.88 5.18
C PHE A 205 0.20 18.52 5.43
N ASN A 206 1.01 17.47 5.61
CA ASN A 206 0.53 16.13 5.91
C ASN A 206 -0.24 16.05 7.23
N TYR A 207 -0.02 16.99 8.16
CA TYR A 207 -0.59 16.99 9.50
C TYR A 207 -1.60 18.12 9.75
N GLN A 208 -1.79 19.04 8.80
CA GLN A 208 -2.67 20.20 8.98
C GLN A 208 -4.10 19.82 9.39
N TYR A 209 -4.73 18.89 8.66
CA TYR A 209 -6.09 18.45 8.97
C TYR A 209 -6.20 17.75 10.33
N MET A 210 -5.33 16.75 10.60
CA MET A 210 -5.46 15.92 11.79
C MET A 210 -5.09 16.65 13.08
N ILE A 211 -4.09 17.54 13.06
CA ILE A 211 -3.71 18.35 14.22
C ILE A 211 -4.68 19.55 14.37
N GLY A 212 -5.11 20.14 13.25
CA GLY A 212 -6.17 21.15 13.26
C GLY A 212 -7.45 20.64 13.93
N ASN A 213 -7.79 19.37 13.71
CA ASN A 213 -8.93 18.66 14.31
C ASN A 213 -8.53 17.76 15.49
N ARG A 214 -7.43 18.06 16.20
CA ARG A 214 -6.83 17.14 17.20
C ARG A 214 -7.77 16.65 18.30
N LYS A 215 -8.78 17.45 18.67
CA LYS A 215 -9.77 17.13 19.70
C LYS A 215 -10.72 15.99 19.31
N ARG A 216 -10.68 15.53 18.06
CA ARG A 216 -11.40 14.33 17.59
C ARG A 216 -10.62 13.03 17.81
N TRP A 217 -9.37 13.12 18.24
CA TRP A 217 -8.59 11.97 18.70
C TRP A 217 -8.75 11.79 20.20
N ASN A 218 -8.58 10.57 20.67
CA ASN A 218 -8.42 10.29 22.09
C ASN A 218 -6.94 10.29 22.50
N GLY A 219 -6.07 9.87 21.57
CA GLY A 219 -4.63 9.81 21.77
C GLY A 219 -3.81 10.33 20.59
N ILE A 220 -2.61 10.81 20.89
CA ILE A 220 -1.57 11.13 19.91
C ILE A 220 -0.30 10.40 20.31
N ILE A 221 0.29 9.65 19.40
CA ILE A 221 1.59 9.01 19.62
C ILE A 221 2.67 9.89 18.98
N ALA A 222 3.65 10.28 19.77
CA ALA A 222 4.92 10.82 19.33
C ALA A 222 6.00 9.74 19.39
N LEU A 223 6.92 9.76 18.42
CA LEU A 223 7.96 8.76 18.22
C LEU A 223 9.15 8.92 19.18
N THR A 224 9.36 10.12 19.71
CA THR A 224 10.49 10.46 20.57
C THR A 224 10.05 11.34 21.74
N PRO A 225 10.80 11.35 22.86
CA PRO A 225 10.57 12.31 23.94
C PRO A 225 10.55 13.76 23.45
N TRP A 226 11.45 14.11 22.52
CA TRP A 226 11.54 15.44 21.93
C TRP A 226 10.26 15.84 21.20
N GLN A 227 9.80 15.00 20.27
CA GLN A 227 8.58 15.29 19.50
C GLN A 227 7.35 15.35 20.42
N ARG A 228 7.31 14.53 21.48
CA ARG A 228 6.27 14.61 22.52
C ARG A 228 6.32 15.97 23.21
N ASP A 229 7.48 16.38 23.71
CA ASP A 229 7.62 17.60 24.51
C ASP A 229 7.31 18.84 23.68
N GLU A 230 7.72 18.89 22.42
CA GLU A 230 7.35 19.95 21.46
C GLU A 230 5.84 20.02 21.23
N PHE A 231 5.21 18.87 20.96
CA PHE A 231 3.77 18.80 20.75
C PHE A 231 3.01 19.24 22.01
N VAL A 232 3.45 18.78 23.19
CA VAL A 232 2.87 19.13 24.49
C VAL A 232 3.05 20.62 24.79
N ALA A 233 4.21 21.21 24.48
CA ALA A 233 4.46 22.63 24.69
C ALA A 233 3.46 23.49 23.88
N ARG A 234 3.11 23.06 22.66
CA ARG A 234 2.17 23.81 21.80
C ARG A 234 0.70 23.51 22.09
N TYR A 235 0.34 22.27 22.41
CA TYR A 235 -1.06 21.82 22.43
C TYR A 235 -1.55 21.22 23.76
N GLY A 236 -0.67 21.01 24.73
CA GLY A 236 -0.96 20.33 25.99
C GLY A 236 -0.90 18.79 25.89
N ALA A 237 -0.93 18.11 27.04
CA ALA A 237 -0.64 16.68 27.13
C ALA A 237 -1.85 15.74 27.29
N THR A 238 -3.03 16.26 27.62
CA THR A 238 -4.13 15.43 28.16
C THR A 238 -5.40 15.42 27.31
N ASP A 239 -5.55 16.33 26.35
CA ASP A 239 -6.75 16.43 25.52
C ASP A 239 -6.37 16.79 24.07
N PRO A 240 -6.00 15.81 23.23
CA PRO A 240 -5.89 14.36 23.50
C PRO A 240 -4.66 13.98 24.35
N THR A 241 -4.66 12.76 24.89
CA THR A 241 -3.49 12.24 25.64
C THR A 241 -2.31 12.04 24.69
N VAL A 242 -1.13 12.57 25.03
CA VAL A 242 0.08 12.43 24.22
C VAL A 242 0.96 11.31 24.79
N TYR A 243 1.10 10.24 24.03
CA TYR A 243 1.92 9.07 24.32
C TYR A 243 3.30 9.20 23.66
N GLU A 244 4.30 8.64 24.31
CA GLU A 244 5.62 8.41 23.71
C GLU A 244 5.73 6.91 23.40
N ILE A 245 5.64 6.56 22.12
CA ILE A 245 5.81 5.17 21.67
C ILE A 245 6.76 5.19 20.47
N PRO A 246 8.00 4.70 20.63
CA PRO A 246 8.96 4.63 19.54
C PRO A 246 8.46 3.73 18.40
N GLY A 247 8.68 4.17 17.16
CA GLY A 247 8.24 3.43 15.96
C GLY A 247 9.11 2.21 15.64
N ALA A 248 10.35 2.17 16.14
CA ALA A 248 11.25 1.03 15.95
C ALA A 248 11.03 0.00 17.06
N VAL A 249 10.53 -1.18 16.68
CA VAL A 249 10.44 -2.35 17.56
C VAL A 249 11.31 -3.47 16.99
N THR A 250 12.00 -4.18 17.87
CA THR A 250 12.74 -5.40 17.51
C THR A 250 12.54 -6.45 18.60
N ASP A 251 12.62 -7.73 18.24
CA ASP A 251 12.47 -8.82 19.20
C ASP A 251 13.60 -8.74 20.24
N GLN A 252 13.22 -8.83 21.52
CA GLN A 252 14.18 -8.89 22.63
C GLN A 252 15.24 -9.97 22.41
N LYS A 253 14.88 -11.11 21.82
CA LYS A 253 15.82 -12.18 21.47
C LYS A 253 16.91 -11.72 20.52
N ILE A 254 16.63 -10.77 19.63
CA ILE A 254 17.64 -10.19 18.71
C ILE A 254 18.60 -9.30 19.50
N LEU A 255 18.08 -8.47 20.40
CA LEU A 255 18.88 -7.58 21.24
C LEU A 255 19.82 -8.35 22.18
N GLU A 256 19.34 -9.50 22.67
CA GLU A 256 20.06 -10.40 23.58
C GLU A 256 21.04 -11.34 22.89
N LYS A 257 21.04 -11.42 21.54
CA LYS A 257 22.06 -12.22 20.84
C LYS A 257 23.45 -11.75 21.26
N PRO A 258 24.46 -12.64 21.37
CA PRO A 258 25.82 -12.21 21.62
C PRO A 258 26.26 -11.19 20.56
N HIS A 259 26.61 -9.98 21.01
CA HIS A 259 27.12 -8.95 20.11
C HIS A 259 28.54 -9.32 19.70
N VAL A 260 28.90 -9.00 18.44
CA VAL A 260 30.28 -9.13 17.98
C VAL A 260 31.17 -8.24 18.85
N PRO A 261 32.15 -8.80 19.57
CA PRO A 261 33.07 -8.02 20.40
C PRO A 261 33.76 -6.94 19.59
N TRP A 262 34.01 -5.78 20.20
CA TRP A 262 34.52 -4.62 19.47
C TRP A 262 35.82 -4.90 18.72
N GLN A 263 36.72 -5.69 19.32
CA GLN A 263 38.00 -6.07 18.72
C GLN A 263 37.87 -6.97 17.48
N ASP A 264 36.75 -7.69 17.35
CA ASP A 264 36.48 -8.61 16.24
C ASP A 264 35.71 -7.92 15.11
N ARG A 265 35.29 -6.66 15.29
CA ARG A 265 34.59 -5.89 14.26
C ARG A 265 35.57 -5.43 13.18
N LYS A 266 35.07 -5.37 11.94
CA LYS A 266 35.82 -4.78 10.83
C LYS A 266 36.09 -3.30 11.10
N LYS A 267 37.37 -2.95 11.23
CA LYS A 267 37.82 -1.56 11.40
C LYS A 267 37.38 -0.70 10.21
N ASN A 268 37.16 0.58 10.49
CA ASN A 268 36.86 1.62 9.48
C ASN A 268 35.69 1.29 8.54
N SER A 269 34.72 0.48 9.02
CA SER A 269 33.55 0.07 8.25
C SER A 269 32.33 0.90 8.64
N VAL A 270 31.82 1.68 7.70
CA VAL A 270 30.59 2.46 7.82
C VAL A 270 29.49 1.84 6.97
N ILE A 271 28.28 1.82 7.52
CA ILE A 271 27.08 1.42 6.78
C ILE A 271 26.08 2.57 6.78
N MET A 272 25.40 2.75 5.65
CA MET A 272 24.20 3.58 5.55
C MET A 272 23.02 2.68 5.27
N VAL A 273 22.04 2.67 6.18
CA VAL A 273 20.83 1.87 6.06
C VAL A 273 19.69 2.77 5.61
N ALA A 274 19.40 2.76 4.30
CA ALA A 274 18.35 3.54 3.69
C ALA A 274 18.07 3.01 2.27
N ARG A 275 16.84 3.20 1.77
CA ARG A 275 16.55 3.05 0.34
C ARG A 275 17.48 3.96 -0.47
N LEU A 276 17.94 3.51 -1.64
CA LEU A 276 18.71 4.33 -2.56
C LEU A 276 17.76 5.25 -3.31
N ALA A 277 17.74 6.53 -2.93
CA ALA A 277 16.80 7.51 -3.43
C ALA A 277 17.39 8.93 -3.29
N PRO A 278 17.17 9.84 -4.25
CA PRO A 278 17.86 11.14 -4.29
C PRO A 278 17.74 11.97 -3.00
N GLU A 279 16.58 11.94 -2.34
CA GLU A 279 16.34 12.70 -1.11
C GLU A 279 17.18 12.25 0.09
N LYS A 280 17.84 11.09 -0.01
CA LYS A 280 18.77 10.58 1.01
C LYS A 280 20.22 11.04 0.78
N GLN A 281 20.48 11.78 -0.30
CA GLN A 281 21.77 12.43 -0.60
C GLN A 281 22.97 11.47 -0.57
N GLN A 282 22.79 10.23 -1.02
CA GLN A 282 23.88 9.25 -1.06
C GLN A 282 25.03 9.68 -1.99
N ASP A 283 24.73 10.44 -3.04
CA ASP A 283 25.72 11.00 -3.95
C ASP A 283 26.65 11.98 -3.24
N VAL A 284 26.09 12.86 -2.38
CA VAL A 284 26.85 13.78 -1.54
C VAL A 284 27.76 12.99 -0.60
N LEU A 285 27.23 11.95 0.05
CA LEU A 285 28.00 11.08 0.92
C LEU A 285 29.14 10.36 0.17
N ILE A 286 28.90 9.85 -1.04
CA ILE A 286 29.93 9.23 -1.89
C ILE A 286 31.05 10.24 -2.20
N ARG A 287 30.72 11.47 -2.58
CA ARG A 287 31.72 12.51 -2.88
C ARG A 287 32.54 12.87 -1.64
N ALA A 288 31.88 13.05 -0.50
CA ALA A 288 32.55 13.32 0.77
C ALA A 288 33.46 12.15 1.20
N TRP A 289 33.08 10.91 0.87
CA TRP A 289 33.83 9.71 1.24
C TRP A 289 35.26 9.67 0.68
N GLN A 290 35.54 10.36 -0.45
CA GLN A 290 36.90 10.49 -0.96
C GLN A 290 37.87 11.12 0.06
N GLN A 291 37.38 12.04 0.91
CA GLN A 291 38.21 12.65 1.96
C GLN A 291 38.49 11.65 3.09
N VAL A 292 37.49 10.86 3.48
CA VAL A 292 37.64 9.79 4.48
C VAL A 292 38.65 8.76 3.99
N GLN A 293 38.54 8.33 2.73
CA GLN A 293 39.43 7.32 2.15
C GLN A 293 40.89 7.80 2.06
N LYS A 294 41.14 9.11 1.91
CA LYS A 294 42.51 9.66 1.96
C LYS A 294 43.14 9.53 3.35
N ALA A 295 42.35 9.73 4.41
CA ALA A 295 42.83 9.61 5.78
C ALA A 295 42.87 8.15 6.27
N PHE A 296 41.93 7.32 5.82
CA PHE A 296 41.77 5.91 6.18
C PHE A 296 41.65 5.07 4.90
N PRO A 297 42.77 4.65 4.28
CA PRO A 297 42.75 3.96 2.99
C PRO A 297 41.97 2.64 2.97
N ASP A 298 41.82 1.99 4.12
CA ASP A 298 41.09 0.73 4.31
C ASP A 298 39.60 0.93 4.67
N ALA A 299 39.13 2.18 4.80
CA ALA A 299 37.76 2.46 5.17
C ALA A 299 36.76 2.02 4.09
N THR A 300 35.65 1.42 4.52
CA THR A 300 34.58 0.99 3.61
C THR A 300 33.25 1.63 3.96
N LEU A 301 32.54 2.09 2.93
CA LEU A 301 31.16 2.57 3.02
C LEU A 301 30.24 1.59 2.28
N ASN A 302 29.26 1.03 2.97
CA ASN A 302 28.29 0.10 2.39
C ASN A 302 26.87 0.68 2.48
N PHE A 303 26.13 0.64 1.38
CA PHE A 303 24.73 1.02 1.36
C PHE A 303 23.83 -0.21 1.45
N TRP A 304 22.93 -0.20 2.43
CA TRP A 304 21.98 -1.28 2.71
C TRP A 304 20.56 -0.78 2.49
N GLY A 305 19.97 -1.15 1.36
CA GLY A 305 18.60 -0.82 1.00
C GLY A 305 18.31 -1.15 -0.47
N TYR A 306 17.02 -1.16 -0.83
CA TYR A 306 16.60 -1.36 -2.20
C TYR A 306 16.72 -0.06 -3.01
N SER A 307 16.85 -0.17 -4.33
CA SER A 307 16.93 0.97 -5.25
C SER A 307 15.55 1.45 -5.66
N ASN A 308 15.31 2.76 -5.60
CA ASN A 308 14.18 3.38 -6.29
C ASN A 308 14.60 3.69 -7.73
N GLY A 309 13.94 3.08 -8.70
CA GLY A 309 14.26 3.26 -10.12
C GLY A 309 15.76 3.13 -10.38
N ASP A 310 16.29 4.05 -11.19
CA ASP A 310 17.68 4.01 -11.67
C ASP A 310 18.70 4.58 -10.68
N THR A 311 18.29 5.05 -9.50
CA THR A 311 19.20 5.69 -8.54
C THR A 311 20.38 4.78 -8.15
N GLY A 312 20.13 3.48 -7.96
CA GLY A 312 21.19 2.52 -7.68
C GLY A 312 22.21 2.37 -8.81
N GLN A 313 21.80 2.53 -10.07
CA GLN A 313 22.72 2.54 -11.22
C GLN A 313 23.55 3.83 -11.23
N GLN A 314 22.90 4.98 -11.06
CA GLN A 314 23.55 6.30 -11.04
C GLN A 314 24.62 6.40 -9.93
N LEU A 315 24.31 5.89 -8.73
CA LEU A 315 25.27 5.87 -7.62
C LEU A 315 26.47 4.94 -7.92
N LYS A 316 26.26 3.81 -8.61
CA LYS A 316 27.35 2.93 -9.04
C LYS A 316 28.24 3.59 -10.08
N GLU A 317 27.66 4.34 -11.01
CA GLU A 317 28.39 5.12 -12.02
C GLU A 317 29.23 6.22 -11.36
N LEU A 318 28.64 6.99 -10.43
CA LEU A 318 29.37 7.99 -9.66
C LEU A 318 30.60 7.44 -8.93
N VAL A 319 30.48 6.24 -8.32
CA VAL A 319 31.62 5.59 -7.66
C VAL A 319 32.72 5.23 -8.65
N LYS A 320 32.39 4.87 -9.90
CA LYS A 320 33.40 4.59 -10.94
C LYS A 320 34.11 5.88 -11.35
N ASP A 321 33.36 6.95 -11.60
CA ASP A 321 33.90 8.24 -12.04
C ASP A 321 34.82 8.89 -11.00
N LEU A 322 34.56 8.66 -9.72
CA LEU A 322 35.38 9.19 -8.63
C LEU A 322 36.62 8.34 -8.30
N ARG A 323 36.79 7.19 -8.95
CA ARG A 323 37.96 6.32 -8.81
C ARG A 323 38.98 6.49 -9.94
N THR A 324 38.59 7.11 -11.06
CA THR A 324 39.50 7.57 -12.13
C THR A 324 40.25 8.82 -11.73
#